data_AF-A0A9D5U8T4-F1
#
_entry.id   AF-A0A9D5U8T4-F1
#
_cell.length_a   1.000
_cell.length_b   1.000
_cell.length_c   1.000
_cell.angle_alpha   90.00
_cell.angle_beta   90.00
_cell.angle_gamma   90.00
#
_symmetry.space_group_name_H-M   'P 1'
#
loop_
_entity.id
_entity.type
_entity.pdbx_description
1 polymer ?
#
loop_
_entity_poly.entity_id
_entity_poly.type
_entity_poly.pdbx_seq_one_letter_code
_entity_poly.pdbx_strand_id
1 'polypeptide(L)'
;MDEPGARLDPRLEPYRRRIGRLYDDHGAVGHLVTRVCTHWETVGPHSFPSYVNPEERLQWRVHFDDPDRADAFSDDGDQDTTVIRGRETDTWEDERLEIAGRSLRIEWLDGDDAAVAWRTNGW
;
A
#
# COMPACT_ATOMS: atom_id res chain seq x y z
N MET A 1 1.04 -7.85 31.80
CA MET A 1 1.78 -8.51 30.71
C MET A 1 1.62 -7.55 29.55
N ASP A 2 2.58 -6.63 29.38
CA ASP A 2 2.57 -5.71 28.25
C ASP A 2 2.71 -6.56 26.98
N GLU A 3 1.69 -6.56 26.14
CA GLU A 3 1.83 -7.06 24.78
C GLU A 3 2.95 -6.24 24.13
N PRO A 4 4.01 -6.87 23.57
CA PRO A 4 5.02 -6.11 22.87
C PRO A 4 4.33 -5.39 21.71
N GLY A 5 4.17 -4.07 21.84
CA GLY A 5 3.65 -3.24 20.76
C GLY A 5 4.50 -3.44 19.51
N ALA A 6 3.86 -3.41 18.34
CA ALA A 6 4.57 -3.48 17.08
C ALA A 6 5.70 -2.45 17.05
N ARG A 7 6.85 -2.84 16.49
CA ARG A 7 7.93 -1.88 16.24
C ARG A 7 7.41 -0.81 15.28
N LEU A 8 7.20 0.40 15.81
CA LEU A 8 6.70 1.53 15.03
C LEU A 8 7.78 2.01 14.06
N ASP A 9 7.44 2.14 12.79
CA ASP A 9 8.28 2.78 11.78
C ASP A 9 7.72 4.18 11.47
N PRO A 10 8.38 5.26 11.93
CA PRO A 10 7.90 6.63 11.71
C PRO A 10 7.83 7.01 10.22
N ARG A 11 8.54 6.32 9.33
CA ARG A 11 8.48 6.56 7.87
C ARG A 11 7.12 6.14 7.29
N LEU A 12 6.39 5.27 7.97
CA LEU A 12 5.09 4.78 7.54
C LEU A 12 3.92 5.64 8.05
N GLU A 13 4.17 6.57 8.98
CA GLU A 13 3.15 7.44 9.56
C GLU A 13 2.29 8.16 8.51
N PRO A 14 2.88 8.76 7.45
CA PRO A 14 2.08 9.42 6.41
C PRO A 14 1.18 8.44 5.64
N TYR A 15 1.54 7.15 5.60
CA TYR A 15 0.91 6.15 4.74
C TYR A 15 -0.02 5.19 5.49
N ARG A 16 -0.22 5.38 6.80
CA ARG A 16 -1.10 4.53 7.63
C ARG A 16 -2.51 4.39 7.09
N ARG A 17 -3.02 5.45 6.46
CA ARG A 17 -4.35 5.50 5.88
C ARG A 17 -4.40 6.64 4.86
N ARG A 18 -3.76 6.44 3.71
CA ARG A 18 -3.67 7.46 2.67
C ARG A 18 -4.23 6.95 1.37
N ILE A 19 -4.76 7.87 0.58
CA ILE A 19 -5.27 7.59 -0.76
C ILE A 19 -4.81 8.69 -1.69
N GLY A 20 -4.26 8.30 -2.84
CA GLY A 20 -3.82 9.20 -3.89
C GLY A 20 -4.54 8.91 -5.20
N ARG A 21 -4.86 9.95 -5.96
CA ARG A 21 -5.32 9.82 -7.34
C ARG A 21 -4.11 9.56 -8.23
N LEU A 22 -4.24 8.61 -9.15
CA LEU A 22 -3.18 8.25 -10.10
C LEU A 22 -3.44 8.87 -11.45
N TYR A 23 -2.37 9.38 -12.07
CA TYR A 23 -2.39 9.98 -13.39
C TYR A 23 -1.33 9.36 -14.30
N ASP A 24 -1.69 9.14 -15.56
CA ASP A 24 -0.76 8.92 -16.66
C ASP A 24 -0.67 10.18 -17.55
N ASP A 25 -0.03 10.05 -18.72
CA ASP A 25 0.11 11.15 -19.69
C ASP A 25 -1.23 11.60 -20.32
N HIS A 26 -2.29 10.80 -20.21
CA HIS A 26 -3.61 11.02 -20.80
C HIS A 26 -4.66 11.48 -19.79
N GLY A 27 -4.41 11.29 -18.49
CA GLY A 27 -5.27 11.79 -17.44
C GLY A 27 -5.29 10.89 -16.23
N ALA A 28 -6.40 10.95 -15.48
CA ALA A 28 -6.56 10.15 -14.27
C ALA A 28 -6.91 8.69 -14.62
N VAL A 29 -6.25 7.74 -13.97
CA VAL A 29 -6.33 6.31 -14.31
C VAL A 29 -6.73 5.40 -13.15
N GLY A 30 -6.79 5.93 -11.93
CA GLY A 30 -7.10 5.10 -10.77
C GLY A 30 -6.75 5.76 -9.44
N HIS A 31 -6.59 4.92 -8.42
CA HIS A 31 -6.25 5.30 -7.06
C HIS A 31 -5.17 4.39 -6.48
N LEU A 32 -4.22 4.98 -5.76
CA LEU A 32 -3.33 4.27 -4.85
C LEU A 32 -3.90 4.38 -3.45
N VAL A 33 -4.15 3.26 -2.81
CA VAL A 33 -4.65 3.17 -1.45
C VAL A 33 -3.58 2.52 -0.59
N THR A 34 -3.26 3.12 0.56
CA THR A 34 -2.23 2.63 1.48
C THR A 34 -2.81 2.39 2.87
N ARG A 35 -2.33 1.34 3.52
CA ARG A 35 -2.59 1.07 4.92
C ARG A 35 -1.36 0.47 5.60
N VAL A 36 -1.23 0.66 6.90
CA VAL A 36 -0.19 0.01 7.71
C VAL A 36 -0.85 -1.03 8.60
N CYS A 37 -0.36 -2.26 8.54
CA CYS A 37 -0.84 -3.37 9.35
C CYS A 37 0.30 -3.93 10.20
N THR A 38 -0.04 -4.57 11.32
CA THR A 38 0.95 -5.34 12.08
C THR A 38 1.13 -6.71 11.43
N HIS A 39 2.36 -6.97 10.97
CA HIS A 39 2.81 -8.29 10.56
C HIS A 39 3.39 -9.04 11.75
N TRP A 40 3.15 -10.34 11.81
CA TRP A 40 3.69 -11.24 12.83
C TRP A 40 4.40 -12.39 12.13
N GLU A 41 5.65 -12.65 12.52
CA GLU A 41 6.35 -13.85 12.08
C GLU A 41 5.69 -15.09 12.69
N THR A 42 5.53 -16.14 11.88
CA THR A 42 4.96 -17.41 12.33
C THR A 42 6.08 -18.42 12.52
N VAL A 43 6.26 -18.92 13.75
CA VAL A 43 7.27 -19.93 14.09
C VAL A 43 6.63 -21.17 14.70
N GLY A 44 7.25 -22.33 14.50
CA GLY A 44 6.75 -23.61 15.00
C GLY A 44 5.93 -24.42 13.99
N PRO A 45 5.39 -25.58 14.39
CA PRO A 45 4.65 -26.46 13.50
C PRO A 45 3.32 -25.83 13.05
N HIS A 46 2.88 -26.15 11.84
CA HIS A 46 1.62 -25.62 11.28
C HIS A 46 0.40 -25.88 12.18
N SER A 47 0.39 -26.98 12.94
CA SER A 47 -0.70 -27.32 13.88
C SER A 47 -0.72 -26.45 15.14
N PHE A 48 0.40 -25.82 15.51
CA PHE A 48 0.55 -24.98 16.70
C PHE A 48 1.51 -23.82 16.41
N PRO A 49 1.12 -22.85 15.58
CA PRO A 49 1.94 -21.70 15.26
C PRO A 49 2.06 -20.77 16.48
N SER A 50 3.25 -20.22 16.69
CA SER A 50 3.50 -19.08 17.57
C SER A 50 3.73 -17.83 16.72
N TYR A 51 3.09 -16.73 17.10
CA TYR A 51 3.26 -15.43 16.45
C TYR A 51 4.23 -14.58 17.26
N VAL A 52 5.31 -14.14 16.62
CA VAL A 52 6.41 -13.42 17.26
C VAL A 52 6.80 -12.20 16.42
N ASN A 53 7.62 -11.32 17.01
CA ASN A 53 8.21 -10.16 16.33
C ASN A 53 7.19 -9.29 15.58
N PRO A 54 6.29 -8.58 16.29
CA PRO A 54 5.34 -7.70 15.63
C PRO A 54 6.04 -6.53 14.96
N GLU A 55 5.82 -6.37 13.66
CA GLU A 55 6.43 -5.34 12.84
C GLU A 55 5.36 -4.60 12.01
N GLU A 56 5.53 -3.29 11.84
CA GLU A 56 4.68 -2.55 10.93
C GLU A 56 5.01 -2.91 9.48
N ARG A 57 3.98 -3.22 8.71
CA ARG A 57 4.08 -3.51 7.29
C ARG A 57 3.13 -2.64 6.52
N LEU A 58 3.70 -1.88 5.59
CA LEU A 58 2.95 -1.14 4.59
C LEU A 58 2.28 -2.11 3.62
N GLN A 59 0.99 -1.93 3.43
CA GLN A 59 0.19 -2.60 2.41
C GLN A 59 -0.41 -1.54 1.50
N TRP A 60 -0.46 -1.85 0.21
CA TRP A 60 -1.02 -0.95 -0.78
C TRP A 60 -1.83 -1.72 -1.82
N ARG A 61 -2.80 -1.03 -2.41
CA ARG A 61 -3.61 -1.48 -3.53
C ARG A 61 -3.65 -0.36 -4.56
N VAL A 62 -3.46 -0.72 -5.80
CA VAL A 62 -3.77 0.14 -6.94
C VAL A 62 -5.09 -0.33 -7.51
N HIS A 63 -6.09 0.55 -7.41
CA HIS A 63 -7.36 0.36 -8.09
C HIS A 63 -7.34 1.14 -9.41
N PHE A 64 -7.61 0.48 -10.54
CA PHE A 64 -7.71 1.17 -11.83
C PHE A 64 -9.17 1.49 -12.14
N ASP A 65 -9.41 2.67 -12.70
CA ASP A 65 -10.77 3.07 -13.10
C ASP A 65 -11.26 2.29 -14.33
N ASP A 66 -10.34 1.74 -15.11
CA ASP A 66 -10.62 0.86 -16.24
C ASP A 66 -11.06 -0.53 -15.74
N PRO A 67 -12.32 -0.96 -15.97
CA PRO A 67 -12.84 -2.22 -15.45
C PRO A 67 -12.17 -3.46 -16.09
N ASP A 68 -11.55 -3.31 -17.26
CA ASP A 68 -10.82 -4.40 -17.92
C ASP A 68 -9.41 -4.60 -17.34
N ARG A 69 -8.97 -3.67 -16.47
CA ARG A 69 -7.67 -3.72 -15.82
C ARG A 69 -7.78 -4.22 -14.39
N ALA A 70 -7.08 -5.32 -14.10
CA ALA A 70 -7.02 -5.87 -12.75
C ALA A 70 -6.28 -4.93 -11.79
N ASP A 71 -6.79 -4.87 -10.56
CA ASP A 71 -6.13 -4.21 -9.46
C ASP A 71 -4.79 -4.88 -9.12
N ALA A 72 -3.85 -4.09 -8.61
CA ALA A 72 -2.57 -4.60 -8.12
C ALA A 72 -2.46 -4.44 -6.61
N PHE A 73 -1.81 -5.39 -5.96
CA PHE A 73 -1.66 -5.43 -4.51
C PHE A 73 -0.19 -5.57 -4.10
N SER A 74 0.15 -5.10 -2.91
CA SER A 74 1.51 -5.16 -2.36
C SER A 74 2.08 -6.56 -2.17
N ASP A 75 1.24 -7.59 -2.15
CA ASP A 75 1.65 -9.00 -2.02
C ASP A 75 1.42 -9.78 -3.32
N ASP A 76 1.01 -9.11 -4.40
CA ASP A 76 0.81 -9.76 -5.69
C ASP A 76 2.16 -10.10 -6.32
N GLY A 77 2.39 -11.40 -6.52
CA GLY A 77 3.60 -11.93 -7.16
C GLY A 77 3.51 -12.06 -8.67
N ASP A 78 2.34 -11.79 -9.27
CA ASP A 78 2.07 -11.93 -10.71
C ASP A 78 2.30 -10.61 -11.45
N GLN A 79 1.95 -9.49 -10.80
CA GLN A 79 2.39 -8.16 -11.21
C GLN A 79 3.87 -7.96 -10.87
N ASP A 80 4.66 -7.43 -11.81
CA ASP A 80 6.06 -7.05 -11.55
C ASP A 80 6.10 -5.83 -10.63
N THR A 81 5.88 -6.09 -9.34
CA THR A 81 5.98 -5.15 -8.21
C THR A 81 7.41 -5.17 -7.63
N THR A 82 8.29 -6.00 -8.20
CA THR A 82 9.68 -6.19 -7.77
C THR A 82 10.50 -4.90 -7.81
N VAL A 83 10.16 -3.98 -8.73
CA VAL A 83 10.83 -2.67 -8.88
C VAL A 83 10.58 -1.75 -7.68
N ILE A 84 9.40 -1.83 -7.06
CA ILE A 84 9.00 -0.94 -5.95
C ILE A 84 9.13 -1.59 -4.57
N ARG A 85 9.28 -2.92 -4.49
CA ARG A 85 9.32 -3.66 -3.22
C ARG A 85 10.51 -3.25 -2.35
N GLY A 86 10.23 -2.65 -1.19
CA GLY A 86 11.22 -2.14 -0.25
C GLY A 86 11.74 -0.73 -0.55
N ARG A 87 11.15 -0.03 -1.54
CA ARG A 87 11.43 1.37 -1.90
C ARG A 87 10.16 2.18 -2.15
N GLU A 88 9.00 1.62 -1.77
CA GLU A 88 7.70 2.22 -2.05
C GLU A 88 7.65 3.65 -1.52
N THR A 89 8.05 3.84 -0.27
CA THR A 89 8.02 5.15 0.40
C THR A 89 8.89 6.18 -0.28
N ASP A 90 10.08 5.79 -0.77
CA ASP A 90 10.99 6.72 -1.44
C ASP A 90 10.39 7.22 -2.76
N THR A 91 9.79 6.33 -3.57
CA THR A 91 9.12 6.73 -4.83
C THR A 91 7.88 7.61 -4.60
N TRP A 92 7.20 7.39 -3.48
CA TRP A 92 5.98 8.10 -3.13
C TRP A 92 6.24 9.49 -2.55
N GLU A 93 7.43 9.70 -1.95
CA GLU A 93 7.93 11.03 -1.59
C GLU A 93 8.15 11.91 -2.83
N ASP A 94 8.53 11.31 -3.96
CA ASP A 94 8.60 11.95 -5.29
C ASP A 94 7.25 11.98 -6.03
N GLU A 95 6.14 11.62 -5.36
CA GLU A 95 4.79 11.58 -5.92
C GLU A 95 4.69 10.69 -7.17
N ARG A 96 5.40 9.56 -7.19
CA ARG A 96 5.41 8.61 -8.31
C ARG A 96 5.16 7.18 -7.89
N LEU A 97 4.50 6.44 -8.76
CA LEU A 97 4.29 5.01 -8.64
C LEU A 97 4.79 4.32 -9.92
N GLU A 98 5.74 3.41 -9.77
CA GLU A 98 6.19 2.54 -10.86
C GLU A 98 5.49 1.18 -10.77
N ILE A 99 4.68 0.84 -11.77
CA ILE A 99 3.94 -0.43 -11.78
C ILE A 99 3.77 -0.96 -13.21
N ALA A 100 4.05 -2.25 -13.40
CA ALA A 100 3.95 -2.92 -14.70
C ALA A 100 4.66 -2.16 -15.84
N GLY A 101 5.87 -1.64 -15.55
CA GLY A 101 6.69 -0.87 -16.49
C GLY A 101 6.16 0.53 -16.81
N ARG A 102 5.21 1.06 -16.04
CA ARG A 102 4.65 2.42 -16.21
C ARG A 102 4.98 3.27 -15.00
N SER A 103 5.26 4.55 -15.24
CA SER A 103 5.37 5.57 -14.21
C SER A 103 4.06 6.36 -14.16
N LEU A 104 3.40 6.35 -13.00
CA LEU A 104 2.18 7.11 -12.74
C LEU A 104 2.51 8.23 -11.75
N ARG A 105 1.94 9.42 -11.97
CA ARG A 105 1.97 10.51 -10.99
C ARG A 105 0.92 10.25 -9.92
N ILE A 106 1.30 10.43 -8.67
CA ILE A 106 0.41 10.39 -7.51
C ILE A 106 0.01 11.82 -7.16
N GLU A 107 -1.26 12.02 -6.89
CA GLU A 107 -1.76 13.22 -6.24
C GLU A 107 -2.44 12.79 -4.95
N TRP A 108 -1.79 13.06 -3.81
CA TRP A 108 -2.35 12.69 -2.52
C TRP A 108 -3.62 13.50 -2.25
N LEU A 109 -4.69 12.79 -1.92
CA LEU A 109 -5.98 13.41 -1.59
C LEU A 109 -6.02 13.72 -0.10
N ASP A 110 -6.70 14.82 0.24
CA ASP A 110 -6.94 15.25 1.61
C ASP A 110 -8.42 15.62 1.81
N GLY A 111 -8.84 15.77 3.07
CA GLY A 111 -10.18 16.23 3.42
C GLY A 111 -11.32 15.32 2.92
N ASP A 112 -12.39 15.94 2.42
CA ASP A 112 -13.58 15.24 1.94
C ASP A 112 -13.32 14.35 0.71
N ASP A 113 -12.44 14.78 -0.20
CA ASP A 113 -12.08 13.99 -1.38
C ASP A 113 -11.40 12.68 -0.98
N ALA A 114 -10.48 12.73 -0.02
CA ALA A 114 -9.88 11.53 0.55
C ALA A 114 -10.92 10.63 1.23
N ALA A 115 -11.86 11.21 1.99
CA ALA A 115 -12.90 10.45 2.68
C ALA A 115 -13.89 9.77 1.70
N VAL A 116 -14.24 10.44 0.61
CA VAL A 116 -15.07 9.87 -0.47
C VAL A 116 -14.30 8.74 -1.17
N ALA A 117 -13.07 9.00 -1.61
CA ALA A 117 -12.27 8.02 -2.32
C ALA A 117 -11.98 6.79 -1.44
N TRP A 118 -11.73 6.97 -0.14
CA TRP A 118 -11.53 5.87 0.81
C TRP A 118 -12.79 5.02 0.98
N ARG A 119 -13.99 5.62 1.03
CA ARG A 119 -15.24 4.85 1.12
C ARG A 119 -15.48 3.97 -0.10
N THR A 120 -15.04 4.41 -1.27
CA THR A 120 -15.22 3.69 -2.53
C THR A 120 -14.12 2.65 -2.77
N ASN A 121 -12.86 3.00 -2.48
CA ASN A 121 -11.70 2.22 -2.92
C ASN A 121 -10.90 1.59 -1.77
N GLY A 122 -11.16 2.01 -0.52
CA GLY A 122 -10.53 1.45 0.67
C GLY A 122 -10.84 -0.04 0.84
N TRP A 123 -9.94 -0.77 1.51
CA TRP A 123 -10.11 -2.19 1.79
C TRP A 123 -9.59 -2.59 3.19
#